data_AF-A0A2E7QGL8-F1
#
_entry.id   AF-A0A2E7QGL8-F1
#
_cell.length_a   1.000
_cell.length_b   1.000
_cell.length_c   1.000
_cell.angle_alpha   90.00
_cell.angle_beta   90.00
_cell.angle_gamma   90.00
#
_symmetry.space_group_name_H-M   'P 1'
#
loop_
_entity.id
_entity.type
_entity.pdbx_description
1 polymer ?
#
loop_
_entity_poly.entity_id
_entity_poly.type
_entity_poly.pdbx_seq_one_letter_code
_entity_poly.pdbx_strand_id
1 'polypeptide(L)'
;MQAFINPPTPSAGDPVLRICTNDRDEMGGPVCGKRGGAEIKVELEKGIEERGIDITISTINCMGYCSRGPALMLDPGTSFIFQAGPEDVPEILDIAEKLAADTKALDP
;
A
#
# COMPACT_ATOMS: atom_id res chain seq x y z
N MET A 1 13.49 -5.46 8.93
CA MET A 1 14.16 -4.25 8.41
C MET A 1 13.03 -3.26 8.26
N GLN A 2 13.03 -2.14 8.99
CA GLN A 2 11.81 -1.37 9.24
C GLN A 2 11.28 -0.68 7.98
N ALA A 3 9.98 -0.76 7.71
CA ALA A 3 9.35 -0.04 6.61
C ALA A 3 9.52 1.48 6.76
N PHE A 4 9.69 2.18 5.62
CA PHE A 4 9.64 3.63 5.58
C PHE A 4 8.22 4.07 5.29
N ILE A 5 7.54 4.58 6.31
CA ILE A 5 6.14 4.98 6.25
C ILE A 5 6.04 6.49 6.44
N ASN A 6 5.45 7.18 5.48
CA ASN A 6 5.04 8.57 5.65
C ASN A 6 3.52 8.63 5.87
N PRO A 7 3.00 9.31 6.90
CA PRO A 7 1.56 9.42 7.12
C PRO A 7 0.86 10.21 6.00
N PRO A 8 -0.34 9.82 5.58
CA PRO A 8 -1.03 10.49 4.48
C PRO A 8 -1.52 11.87 4.92
N THR A 9 -1.55 12.79 3.97
CA THR A 9 -2.28 14.05 4.13
C THR A 9 -3.68 13.85 3.56
N PRO A 10 -4.71 13.63 4.40
CA PRO A 10 -6.04 13.28 3.90
C PRO A 10 -6.63 14.43 3.06
N SER A 11 -7.29 14.08 1.96
CA SER A 11 -8.11 15.01 1.16
C SER A 11 -9.40 14.32 0.73
N ALA A 12 -10.39 15.07 0.25
CA ALA A 12 -11.64 14.48 -0.24
C ALA A 12 -11.39 13.50 -1.41
N GLY A 13 -12.12 12.37 -1.42
CA GLY A 13 -12.08 11.35 -2.48
C GLY A 13 -12.09 9.92 -1.95
N ASP A 14 -12.33 8.96 -2.84
CA ASP A 14 -12.33 7.53 -2.53
C ASP A 14 -10.91 7.06 -2.14
N PRO A 15 -10.70 6.50 -0.94
CA PRO A 15 -9.39 6.05 -0.52
C PRO A 15 -8.99 4.79 -1.32
N VAL A 16 -7.75 4.75 -1.78
CA VAL A 16 -7.17 3.65 -2.56
C VAL A 16 -5.79 3.28 -2.02
N LEU A 17 -5.62 2.01 -1.65
CA LEU A 17 -4.32 1.41 -1.36
C LEU A 17 -3.76 0.80 -2.64
N ARG A 18 -2.66 1.35 -3.12
CA ARG A 18 -1.97 0.92 -4.34
C ARG A 18 -0.73 0.10 -3.98
N ILE A 19 -0.58 -1.09 -4.56
CA ILE A 19 0.60 -1.95 -4.34
C ILE A 19 1.26 -2.37 -5.64
N CYS A 20 2.60 -2.28 -5.69
CA CYS A 20 3.39 -2.77 -6.81
C CYS A 20 3.66 -4.27 -6.66
N THR A 21 3.11 -5.09 -7.57
CA THR A 21 3.30 -6.55 -7.60
C THR A 21 4.10 -7.02 -8.81
N ASN A 22 4.67 -6.09 -9.59
CA ASN A 22 5.37 -6.38 -10.83
C ASN A 22 6.48 -7.42 -10.66
N ASP A 23 6.50 -8.42 -11.53
CA ASP A 23 7.46 -9.53 -11.54
C ASP A 23 8.44 -9.50 -12.71
N ARG A 24 8.39 -8.45 -13.57
CA ARG A 24 9.24 -8.27 -14.77
C ARG A 24 10.73 -8.40 -14.48
N ASP A 25 11.21 -9.63 -14.48
CA ASP A 25 12.59 -10.05 -14.21
C ASP A 25 13.51 -9.87 -15.43
N GLU A 26 12.93 -9.43 -16.55
CA GLU A 26 13.49 -9.43 -17.90
C GLU A 26 14.82 -8.65 -18.02
N MET A 27 15.14 -7.79 -17.05
CA MET A 27 16.38 -6.99 -17.00
C MET A 27 17.26 -7.25 -15.77
N GLY A 28 17.03 -8.33 -15.00
CA GLY A 28 17.90 -8.75 -13.90
C GLY A 28 17.99 -7.79 -12.71
N GLY A 29 17.05 -6.85 -12.59
CA GLY A 29 16.95 -5.89 -11.49
C GLY A 29 15.97 -6.33 -10.39
N PRO A 30 16.00 -5.69 -9.21
CA PRO A 30 15.01 -5.96 -8.17
C PRO A 30 13.61 -5.62 -8.68
N VAL A 31 12.63 -6.46 -8.36
CA VAL A 31 11.21 -6.24 -8.68
C VAL A 31 10.35 -6.48 -7.44
N CYS A 32 9.28 -5.70 -7.27
CA CYS A 32 8.47 -5.75 -6.04
C CYS A 32 7.74 -7.09 -5.87
N GLY A 33 7.31 -7.73 -6.97
CA GLY A 33 6.68 -9.05 -6.93
C GLY A 33 7.56 -10.12 -6.30
N LYS A 34 8.86 -10.14 -6.65
CA LYS A 34 9.85 -11.08 -6.06
C LYS A 34 10.34 -10.69 -4.65
N ARG A 35 9.90 -9.55 -4.12
CA ARG A 35 10.24 -9.06 -2.78
C ARG A 35 9.08 -9.19 -1.77
N GLY A 36 8.07 -10.01 -2.10
CA GLY A 36 6.90 -10.22 -1.24
C GLY A 36 5.72 -9.28 -1.54
N GLY A 37 5.78 -8.46 -2.60
CA GLY A 37 4.66 -7.57 -2.95
C GLY A 37 3.34 -8.31 -3.22
N ALA A 38 3.41 -9.51 -3.80
CA ALA A 38 2.22 -10.34 -4.02
C ALA A 38 1.67 -10.93 -2.71
N GLU A 39 2.55 -11.35 -1.79
CA GLU A 39 2.16 -11.89 -0.48
C GLU A 39 1.52 -10.80 0.38
N ILE A 40 2.15 -9.63 0.46
CA ILE A 40 1.64 -8.45 1.18
C ILE A 40 0.26 -8.03 0.64
N LYS A 41 0.05 -8.08 -0.69
CA LYS A 41 -1.26 -7.79 -1.28
C LYS A 41 -2.35 -8.68 -0.70
N VAL A 42 -2.10 -10.00 -0.65
CA VAL A 42 -3.09 -10.98 -0.17
C VAL A 42 -3.41 -10.76 1.30
N GLU A 43 -2.40 -10.49 2.13
CA GLU A 43 -2.62 -10.22 3.55
C GLU A 43 -3.34 -8.89 3.78
N LEU A 44 -3.06 -7.87 2.97
CA LEU A 44 -3.78 -6.60 3.02
C LEU A 44 -5.24 -6.74 2.59
N GLU A 45 -5.52 -7.46 1.49
CA GLU A 45 -6.89 -7.76 1.05
C GLU A 45 -7.68 -8.41 2.19
N LYS A 46 -7.12 -9.46 2.77
CA LYS A 46 -7.76 -10.18 3.87
C LYS A 46 -7.97 -9.27 5.08
N GLY A 47 -6.97 -8.49 5.48
CA GLY A 47 -7.07 -7.58 6.61
C GLY A 47 -8.07 -6.45 6.41
N ILE A 48 -8.20 -5.93 5.19
CA ILE A 48 -9.21 -4.93 4.82
C ILE A 48 -10.61 -5.51 4.95
N GLU A 49 -10.84 -6.71 4.41
CA GLU A 49 -12.12 -7.40 4.52
C GLU A 49 -12.47 -7.76 5.97
N GLU A 50 -11.52 -8.29 6.74
CA GLU A 50 -11.71 -8.69 8.14
C GLU A 50 -12.03 -7.48 9.06
N ARG A 51 -11.44 -6.31 8.77
CA ARG A 51 -11.65 -5.08 9.54
C ARG A 51 -12.82 -4.23 9.01
N GLY A 52 -13.33 -4.53 7.80
CA GLY A 52 -14.36 -3.72 7.15
C GLY A 52 -13.88 -2.31 6.81
N ILE A 53 -12.61 -2.15 6.42
CA ILE A 53 -12.05 -0.84 6.07
C ILE A 53 -12.63 -0.40 4.73
N ASP A 54 -13.18 0.81 4.69
CA ASP A 54 -13.77 1.41 3.50
C ASP A 54 -12.68 1.96 2.58
N ILE A 55 -11.85 1.07 2.02
CA ILE A 55 -10.73 1.39 1.12
C ILE A 55 -10.65 0.40 -0.03
N THR A 56 -10.35 0.88 -1.24
CA THR A 56 -10.13 0.00 -2.39
C THR A 56 -8.65 -0.38 -2.50
N ILE A 57 -8.34 -1.66 -2.64
CA ILE A 57 -6.97 -2.08 -2.99
C ILE A 57 -6.81 -2.22 -4.51
N SER A 58 -5.69 -1.72 -5.05
CA SER A 58 -5.41 -1.74 -6.48
C SER A 58 -3.96 -2.11 -6.76
N THR A 59 -3.74 -3.02 -7.70
CA THR A 59 -2.39 -3.37 -8.17
C THR A 59 -1.90 -2.39 -9.22
N ILE A 60 -0.66 -1.95 -9.10
CA ILE A 60 0.00 -1.09 -10.08
C ILE A 60 1.17 -1.84 -10.74
N ASN A 61 1.26 -1.67 -12.05
CA ASN A 61 2.25 -2.34 -12.89
C ASN A 61 3.71 -1.96 -12.63
N CYS A 62 4.04 -0.73 -12.23
CA CYS A 62 5.39 -0.35 -11.78
C CYS A 62 5.34 1.08 -11.20
N MET A 63 5.92 1.29 -10.00
CA MET A 63 6.08 2.62 -9.41
C MET A 63 7.46 3.25 -9.64
N GLY A 64 8.40 2.54 -10.28
CA GLY A 64 9.77 3.02 -10.47
C GLY A 64 10.67 2.97 -9.22
N TYR A 65 10.15 2.54 -8.06
CA TYR A 65 10.88 2.46 -6.80
C TYR A 65 11.45 1.08 -6.46
N CYS A 66 11.81 0.29 -7.48
CA CYS A 66 12.29 -1.08 -7.32
C CYS A 66 13.43 -1.25 -6.29
N SER A 67 14.38 -0.32 -6.24
CA SER A 67 15.49 -0.36 -5.27
C SER A 67 15.04 -0.28 -3.82
N ARG A 68 13.86 0.32 -3.56
CA ARG A 68 13.24 0.47 -2.24
C ARG A 68 11.97 -0.38 -2.09
N GLY A 69 11.71 -1.29 -3.03
CA GLY A 69 10.50 -2.11 -3.02
C GLY A 69 10.53 -3.19 -1.91
N PRO A 70 9.36 -3.74 -1.52
CA PRO A 70 8.03 -3.49 -2.07
C PRO A 70 7.55 -2.05 -1.85
N ALA A 71 6.89 -1.49 -2.87
CA ALA A 71 6.41 -0.11 -2.86
C ALA A 71 4.87 -0.12 -2.82
N LEU A 72 4.31 0.58 -1.85
CA LEU A 72 2.89 0.82 -1.71
C LEU A 72 2.63 2.33 -1.65
N MET A 73 1.41 2.71 -1.99
CA MET A 73 0.94 4.08 -1.94
C MET A 73 -0.47 4.11 -1.37
N LEU A 74 -0.77 5.13 -0.58
CA LEU A 74 -2.12 5.43 -0.10
C LEU A 74 -2.57 6.75 -0.69
N ASP A 75 -3.74 6.72 -1.32
CA ASP A 75 -4.44 7.87 -1.88
C ASP A 75 -5.82 8.00 -1.24
N PRO A 76 -6.40 9.20 -1.18
CA PRO A 76 -5.76 10.49 -1.44
C PRO A 76 -4.79 10.88 -0.31
N GLY A 77 -3.62 11.45 -0.66
CA GLY A 77 -2.69 11.98 0.35
C GLY A 77 -1.20 11.70 0.17
N THR A 78 -0.79 11.17 -0.98
CA THR A 78 0.63 11.00 -1.36
C THR A 78 1.49 10.36 -0.26
N SER A 79 0.99 9.27 0.32
CA SER A 79 1.79 8.44 1.21
C SER A 79 2.44 7.32 0.43
N PHE A 80 3.74 7.15 0.62
CA PHE A 80 4.47 6.01 0.12
C PHE A 80 4.96 5.16 1.28
N ILE A 81 4.84 3.85 1.12
CA ILE A 81 5.42 2.86 2.01
C ILE A 81 6.45 2.08 1.20
N PHE A 82 7.68 2.00 1.72
CA PHE A 82 8.78 1.30 1.09
C PHE A 82 9.35 0.22 2.00
N GLN A 83 9.92 -0.81 1.40
CA GLN A 83 10.53 -1.96 2.09
C GLN A 83 9.56 -2.69 3.01
N ALA A 84 8.25 -2.62 2.73
CA ALA A 84 7.25 -3.34 3.51
C ALA A 84 7.50 -4.85 3.43
N GLY A 85 7.35 -5.52 4.56
CA GLY A 85 7.24 -6.97 4.68
C GLY A 85 5.87 -7.39 5.24
N PRO A 86 5.63 -8.69 5.35
CA PRO A 86 4.45 -9.26 6.03
C PRO A 86 4.26 -8.72 7.46
N GLU A 87 5.37 -8.46 8.16
CA GLU A 87 5.38 -7.92 9.53
C GLU A 87 4.79 -6.51 9.64
N ASP A 88 4.81 -5.72 8.57
CA ASP A 88 4.31 -4.35 8.54
C ASP A 88 2.82 -4.29 8.16
N VAL A 89 2.21 -5.40 7.72
CA VAL A 89 0.79 -5.46 7.30
C VAL A 89 -0.16 -4.89 8.37
N PRO A 90 -0.03 -5.22 9.67
CA PRO A 90 -0.91 -4.67 10.69
C PRO A 90 -0.84 -3.13 10.77
N GLU A 91 0.37 -2.57 10.67
CA GLU A 91 0.59 -1.11 10.72
C GLU A 91 0.04 -0.43 9.46
N ILE A 92 0.21 -1.04 8.28
CA ILE A 92 -0.35 -0.53 7.02
C ILE A 92 -1.90 -0.50 7.09
N LEU A 93 -2.52 -1.52 7.68
CA LEU A 93 -3.97 -1.57 7.87
C LEU A 93 -4.46 -0.48 8.84
N ASP A 94 -3.73 -0.21 9.92
CA ASP A 94 -4.07 0.86 10.87
C ASP A 94 -4.05 2.24 10.17
N ILE A 95 -3.07 2.47 9.28
CA ILE A 95 -2.97 3.70 8.50
C ILE A 95 -4.10 3.78 7.46
N ALA A 96 -4.41 2.68 6.79
CA ALA A 96 -5.49 2.62 5.80
C ALA A 96 -6.86 2.90 6.44
N GLU A 97 -7.11 2.34 7.63
CA GLU A 97 -8.32 2.60 8.42
C GLU A 97 -8.44 4.08 8.78
N LYS A 98 -7.36 4.66 9.30
CA LYS A 98 -7.32 6.09 9.62
C LYS A 98 -7.58 6.95 8.39
N LEU A 99 -6.94 6.62 7.26
CA LEU A 99 -7.14 7.36 6.03
C LEU A 99 -8.59 7.30 5.56
N ALA A 100 -9.20 6.12 5.56
CA ALA A 100 -10.60 5.96 5.16
C ALA A 100 -11.56 6.74 6.08
N ALA A 101 -11.27 6.80 7.38
CA ALA A 101 -12.05 7.61 8.32
C ALA A 101 -11.87 9.12 8.04
N ASP A 102 -10.63 9.57 7.81
CA ASP A 102 -10.29 10.96 7.56
C ASP A 102 -10.87 11.46 6.22
N THR A 103 -10.81 10.66 5.15
CA THR A 103 -11.38 11.03 3.84
C THR A 103 -12.90 11.17 3.90
N LYS A 104 -13.57 10.25 4.60
CA LYS A 104 -15.02 10.30 4.83
C LYS A 104 -15.44 11.51 5.65
N ALA A 105 -14.60 11.95 6.59
CA ALA A 105 -14.86 13.18 7.35
C ALA A 105 -14.73 14.46 6.50
N LEU A 106 -14.03 14.38 5.36
CA LEU A 106 -13.75 15.51 4.46
C LEU A 106 -14.71 15.60 3.25
N ASP A 107 -15.57 14.60 3.03
CA ASP A 107 -16.59 14.57 1.96
C ASP A 107 -18.00 14.63 2.57
N PRO A 108 -18.51 15.84 2.93
CA PRO A 108 -19.76 16.04 3.69
C PRO A 108 -21.06 15.81 2.91
#